data_AF-A0A2N2H9F2-F1
#
_entry.id   AF-A0A2N2H9F2-F1
#
_cell.length_a   1.000
_cell.length_b   1.000
_cell.length_c   1.000
_cell.angle_alpha   90.00
_cell.angle_beta   90.00
_cell.angle_gamma   90.00
#
_symmetry.space_group_name_H-M   'P 1'
#
loop_
_entity.id
_entity.type
_entity.pdbx_description
1 polymer ?
#
loop_
_entity_poly.entity_id
_entity_poly.type
_entity_poly.pdbx_seq_one_letter_code
_entity_poly.pdbx_strand_id
1 'polypeptide(L)'
;MKPVVLVTRRLPAAVEDRLLRDYRPRLNPDDRLYDSDSLIESAVGADAIVACHTERFTARVIDRLPQSVRILANFSVGFDHVDIDAAKRRGLVVTNTPEDYAFLAWPMTADRFPYCGPLAGIHAALAVISQPAAFVCACDTPLVEPALVRFLCAQLADNEVVLPWLANGPEPLYAVYSRAALPAIEAAL
;
A
#
# COMPACT_ATOMS: atom_id res chain seq x y z
N MET A 1 5.10 -26.65 -17.98
CA MET A 1 3.71 -26.15 -17.92
C MET A 1 3.76 -24.72 -17.41
N LYS A 2 2.96 -23.77 -17.93
CA LYS A 2 2.99 -22.37 -17.44
C LYS A 2 2.49 -22.30 -15.98
N PRO A 3 3.13 -21.52 -15.08
CA PRO A 3 2.66 -21.36 -13.71
C PRO A 3 1.25 -20.77 -13.67
N VAL A 4 0.48 -21.19 -12.66
CA VAL A 4 -0.84 -20.65 -12.36
C VAL A 4 -0.70 -19.44 -11.46
N VAL A 5 -1.25 -18.31 -11.90
CA VAL A 5 -1.19 -17.05 -11.15
C VAL A 5 -2.61 -16.65 -10.77
N LEU A 6 -2.93 -16.63 -9.49
CA LEU A 6 -4.17 -16.01 -9.01
C LEU A 6 -3.99 -14.49 -9.02
N VAL A 7 -4.92 -13.76 -9.63
CA VAL A 7 -4.91 -12.29 -9.64
C VAL A 7 -6.14 -11.83 -8.85
N THR A 8 -5.92 -11.14 -7.73
CA THR A 8 -7.01 -10.86 -6.78
C THR A 8 -7.84 -9.65 -7.14
N ARG A 9 -7.35 -8.76 -8.00
CA ARG A 9 -8.05 -7.55 -8.47
C ARG A 9 -7.99 -7.45 -9.99
N ARG A 10 -8.86 -6.63 -10.57
CA ARG A 10 -8.73 -6.24 -11.96
C ARG A 10 -7.54 -5.31 -12.12
N LEU A 11 -6.62 -5.64 -13.02
CA LEU A 11 -5.39 -4.87 -13.23
C LEU A 11 -5.45 -4.08 -14.54
N PRO A 12 -4.55 -3.10 -14.76
CA PRO A 12 -4.46 -2.43 -16.05
C PRO A 12 -4.26 -3.43 -17.19
N ALA A 13 -4.87 -3.16 -18.35
CA ALA A 13 -4.90 -4.10 -19.49
C ALA A 13 -3.51 -4.62 -19.89
N ALA A 14 -2.50 -3.74 -19.91
CA ALA A 14 -1.12 -4.11 -20.23
C ALA A 14 -0.53 -5.18 -19.28
N VAL A 15 -0.96 -5.18 -18.01
CA VAL A 15 -0.54 -6.17 -17.01
C VAL A 15 -1.25 -7.49 -17.24
N GLU A 16 -2.57 -7.47 -17.47
CA GLU A 16 -3.36 -8.67 -17.78
C GLU A 16 -2.92 -9.33 -19.10
N ASP A 17 -2.62 -8.55 -20.13
CA ASP A 17 -2.08 -9.02 -21.42
C ASP A 17 -0.74 -9.74 -21.24
N ARG A 18 0.15 -9.18 -20.40
CA ARG A 18 1.41 -9.82 -20.04
C ARG A 18 1.17 -11.12 -19.26
N LEU A 19 0.25 -11.13 -18.32
CA LEU A 19 -0.11 -12.33 -17.55
C LEU A 19 -0.63 -13.45 -18.45
N LEU A 20 -1.52 -13.13 -19.39
CA LEU A 20 -2.06 -14.07 -20.37
C LEU A 20 -0.98 -14.61 -21.32
N ARG A 21 -0.03 -13.76 -21.72
CA ARG A 21 1.10 -14.15 -22.57
C ARG A 21 2.05 -15.10 -21.86
N ASP A 22 2.42 -14.81 -20.61
CA ASP A 22 3.56 -15.47 -19.94
C ASP A 22 3.12 -16.59 -18.98
N TYR A 23 1.88 -16.56 -18.46
CA TYR A 23 1.39 -17.47 -17.41
C TYR A 23 0.03 -18.10 -17.76
N ARG A 24 -0.53 -18.88 -16.81
CA ARG A 24 -1.94 -19.30 -16.81
C ARG A 24 -2.67 -18.52 -15.71
N PRO A 25 -3.09 -17.27 -15.96
CA PRO A 25 -3.72 -16.45 -14.93
C PRO A 25 -5.15 -16.91 -14.64
N ARG A 26 -5.54 -16.80 -13.37
CA ARG A 26 -6.93 -16.79 -12.92
C ARG A 26 -7.25 -15.32 -12.60
N LEU A 27 -7.84 -14.65 -13.58
CA LEU A 27 -8.20 -13.23 -13.49
C LEU A 27 -9.47 -13.03 -12.64
N ASN A 28 -9.62 -11.84 -12.08
CA ASN A 28 -10.82 -11.39 -11.37
C ASN A 28 -11.54 -10.29 -12.18
N PRO A 29 -12.26 -10.64 -13.27
CA PRO A 29 -12.83 -9.66 -14.20
C PRO A 29 -13.92 -8.77 -13.57
N ASP A 30 -14.61 -9.29 -12.56
CA ASP A 30 -15.65 -8.58 -11.81
C ASP A 30 -15.10 -7.73 -10.65
N ASP A 31 -13.78 -7.73 -10.46
CA ASP A 31 -13.06 -7.00 -9.40
C ASP A 31 -13.61 -7.25 -7.99
N ARG A 32 -14.02 -8.50 -7.72
CA ARG A 32 -14.59 -8.91 -6.42
C ARG A 32 -13.54 -8.82 -5.32
N LEU A 33 -13.95 -8.34 -4.14
CA LEU A 33 -13.11 -8.41 -2.94
C LEU A 33 -13.10 -9.84 -2.39
N TYR A 34 -11.91 -10.37 -2.12
CA TYR A 34 -11.74 -11.65 -1.44
C TYR A 34 -11.65 -11.45 0.06
N ASP A 35 -12.45 -12.20 0.81
CA ASP A 35 -12.19 -12.44 2.22
C ASP A 35 -11.10 -13.51 2.39
N SER A 36 -10.74 -13.80 3.64
CA SER A 36 -9.67 -14.77 3.93
C SER A 36 -9.96 -16.17 3.37
N ASP A 37 -11.20 -16.65 3.46
CA ASP A 37 -11.53 -18.02 3.09
C ASP A 37 -11.66 -18.18 1.58
N SER A 38 -12.34 -17.24 0.91
CA SER A 38 -12.46 -17.20 -0.55
C SER A 38 -11.11 -16.99 -1.25
N LEU A 39 -10.19 -16.23 -0.65
CA LEU A 39 -8.80 -16.10 -1.13
C LEU A 39 -8.08 -17.45 -1.09
N ILE A 40 -8.16 -18.16 0.03
CA ILE A 40 -7.50 -19.47 0.21
C ILE A 40 -8.08 -20.50 -0.77
N GLU A 41 -9.40 -20.54 -0.93
CA GLU A 41 -10.08 -21.42 -1.88
C GLU A 41 -9.65 -21.12 -3.32
N SER A 42 -9.63 -19.84 -3.70
CA SER A 42 -9.22 -19.40 -5.05
C SER A 42 -7.74 -19.69 -5.34
N ALA A 43 -6.91 -19.76 -4.29
CA ALA A 43 -5.49 -20.06 -4.39
C ALA A 43 -5.18 -21.56 -4.59
N VAL A 44 -6.16 -22.46 -4.45
CA VAL A 44 -5.95 -23.91 -4.61
C VAL A 44 -5.42 -24.24 -6.01
N GLY A 45 -4.22 -24.81 -6.07
CA GLY A 45 -3.55 -25.12 -7.33
C GLY A 45 -2.96 -23.90 -8.06
N ALA A 46 -2.86 -22.75 -7.38
CA ALA A 46 -2.05 -21.62 -7.82
C ALA A 46 -0.57 -21.81 -7.41
N ASP A 47 0.35 -21.34 -8.24
CA ASP A 47 1.79 -21.29 -7.95
C ASP A 47 2.21 -19.92 -7.38
N ALA A 48 1.44 -18.88 -7.71
CA ALA A 48 1.69 -17.50 -7.36
C ALA A 48 0.36 -16.76 -7.13
N ILE A 49 0.41 -15.69 -6.33
CA ILE A 49 -0.67 -14.73 -6.15
C ILE A 49 -0.15 -13.35 -6.54
N VAL A 50 -0.89 -12.62 -7.37
CA VAL A 50 -0.76 -11.18 -7.56
C VAL A 50 -1.88 -10.52 -6.75
N ALA A 51 -1.52 -9.82 -5.68
CA ALA A 51 -2.45 -9.22 -4.74
C ALA A 51 -2.40 -7.68 -4.75
N CYS A 52 -3.44 -7.04 -4.23
CA CYS A 52 -3.44 -5.62 -3.90
C CYS A 52 -3.61 -5.43 -2.39
N HIS A 53 -3.57 -4.19 -1.92
CA HIS A 53 -3.75 -3.82 -0.50
C HIS A 53 -5.08 -4.24 0.14
N THR A 54 -6.05 -4.75 -0.63
CA THR A 54 -7.36 -5.15 -0.11
C THR A 54 -7.38 -6.51 0.58
N GLU A 55 -6.46 -7.41 0.25
CA GLU A 55 -6.38 -8.73 0.88
C GLU A 55 -5.43 -8.69 2.08
N ARG A 56 -5.88 -9.16 3.24
CA ARG A 56 -5.03 -9.21 4.45
C ARG A 56 -4.36 -10.58 4.59
N PHE A 57 -3.07 -10.64 4.29
CA PHE A 57 -2.22 -11.81 4.48
C PHE A 57 -1.65 -11.85 5.90
N THR A 58 -2.52 -12.06 6.89
CA THR A 58 -2.11 -12.33 8.28
C THR A 58 -1.37 -13.66 8.40
N ALA A 59 -0.64 -13.90 9.51
CA ALA A 59 -0.03 -15.21 9.80
C ALA A 59 -1.00 -16.39 9.58
N ARG A 60 -2.24 -16.28 10.09
CA ARG A 60 -3.27 -17.32 9.95
C ARG A 60 -3.65 -17.59 8.49
N VAL A 61 -3.72 -16.55 7.66
CA VAL A 61 -4.02 -16.69 6.23
C VAL A 61 -2.84 -17.35 5.53
N ILE A 62 -1.63 -16.86 5.79
CA ILE A 62 -0.39 -17.38 5.20
C ILE A 62 -0.20 -18.87 5.52
N ASP A 63 -0.44 -19.29 6.76
CA ASP A 63 -0.33 -20.69 7.18
C ASP A 63 -1.33 -21.61 6.48
N ARG A 64 -2.51 -21.08 6.11
CA ARG A 64 -3.58 -21.83 5.43
C ARG A 64 -3.46 -21.81 3.90
N LEU A 65 -2.60 -20.96 3.33
CA LEU A 65 -2.41 -20.91 1.89
C LEU A 65 -1.86 -22.26 1.38
N PRO A 66 -2.29 -22.73 0.18
CA PRO A 66 -1.76 -23.94 -0.42
C PRO A 66 -0.24 -23.88 -0.57
N GLN A 67 0.46 -24.97 -0.23
CA GLN A 67 1.94 -25.07 -0.31
C GLN A 67 2.49 -24.86 -1.73
N SER A 68 1.64 -24.99 -2.76
CA SER A 68 2.01 -24.66 -4.14
C SER A 68 2.28 -23.17 -4.35
N VAL A 69 1.67 -22.29 -3.55
CA VAL A 69 1.88 -20.84 -3.62
C VAL A 69 3.23 -20.50 -3.01
N ARG A 70 4.20 -20.16 -3.87
CA ARG A 70 5.58 -19.85 -3.46
C ARG A 70 5.93 -18.37 -3.52
N ILE A 71 5.11 -17.57 -4.20
CA ILE A 71 5.30 -16.12 -4.32
C ILE A 71 3.98 -15.37 -4.21
N LEU A 72 4.02 -14.26 -3.47
CA LEU A 72 3.01 -13.22 -3.37
C LEU A 72 3.58 -11.93 -3.95
N ALA A 73 3.16 -11.58 -5.17
CA ALA A 73 3.55 -10.34 -5.83
C ALA A 73 2.52 -9.25 -5.54
N ASN A 74 2.91 -8.25 -4.78
CA ASN A 74 2.04 -7.18 -4.34
C ASN A 74 2.03 -6.04 -5.36
N PHE A 75 0.89 -5.82 -6.00
CA PHE A 75 0.61 -4.67 -6.86
C PHE A 75 0.19 -3.48 -5.99
N SER A 76 1.13 -3.03 -5.16
CA SER A 76 0.97 -1.93 -4.19
C SER A 76 2.34 -1.43 -3.75
N VAL A 77 2.42 -0.17 -3.32
CA VAL A 77 3.65 0.42 -2.75
C VAL A 77 3.92 -0.16 -1.36
N GLY A 78 2.92 -0.05 -0.47
CA GLY A 78 3.00 -0.57 0.90
C GLY A 78 2.72 -2.08 0.96
N PHE A 79 3.23 -2.73 2.00
CA PHE A 79 3.05 -4.17 2.27
C PHE A 79 2.52 -4.44 3.69
N ASP A 80 1.94 -3.43 4.35
CA ASP A 80 1.42 -3.53 5.74
C ASP A 80 0.31 -4.58 5.90
N HIS A 81 -0.38 -4.91 4.82
CA HIS A 81 -1.40 -5.97 4.77
C HIS A 81 -0.81 -7.38 4.73
N VAL A 82 0.52 -7.53 4.72
CA VAL A 82 1.22 -8.81 4.68
C VAL A 82 2.09 -8.98 5.92
N ASP A 83 1.87 -10.06 6.67
CA ASP A 83 2.75 -10.49 7.75
C ASP A 83 4.03 -11.10 7.16
N ILE A 84 5.04 -10.26 6.95
CA ILE A 84 6.30 -10.64 6.30
C ILE A 84 7.07 -11.66 7.14
N ASP A 85 6.98 -11.61 8.46
CA ASP A 85 7.64 -12.59 9.32
C ASP A 85 7.00 -13.97 9.17
N ALA A 86 5.68 -14.06 9.08
CA ALA A 86 4.99 -15.30 8.75
C ALA A 86 5.32 -15.79 7.34
N ALA A 87 5.34 -14.89 6.36
CA ALA A 87 5.73 -15.24 4.98
C ALA A 87 7.14 -15.82 4.93
N LYS A 88 8.10 -15.19 5.62
CA LYS A 88 9.49 -15.64 5.72
C LYS A 88 9.60 -16.99 6.42
N ARG A 89 8.90 -17.20 7.55
CA ARG A 89 8.86 -18.51 8.25
C ARG A 89 8.32 -19.61 7.35
N ARG A 90 7.31 -19.32 6.52
CA ARG A 90 6.73 -20.25 5.56
C ARG A 90 7.60 -20.48 4.32
N GLY A 91 8.54 -19.58 4.01
CA GLY A 91 9.29 -19.60 2.75
C GLY A 91 8.49 -19.03 1.56
N LEU A 92 7.47 -18.21 1.83
CA LEU A 92 6.72 -17.47 0.81
C LEU A 92 7.50 -16.20 0.43
N VAL A 93 7.89 -16.09 -0.84
CA VAL A 93 8.53 -14.87 -1.35
C VAL A 93 7.48 -13.78 -1.46
N VAL A 94 7.75 -12.59 -0.93
CA VAL A 94 6.88 -11.42 -1.06
C VAL A 94 7.65 -10.34 -1.83
N THR A 95 7.04 -9.78 -2.87
CA THR A 95 7.62 -8.67 -3.65
C THR A 95 6.63 -7.51 -3.67
N ASN A 96 7.11 -6.27 -3.61
CA ASN A 96 6.37 -5.06 -3.99
C ASN A 96 7.08 -4.40 -5.18
N THR A 97 6.58 -3.26 -5.67
CA THR A 97 7.17 -2.56 -6.84
C THR A 97 7.49 -1.07 -6.61
N PRO A 98 8.28 -0.71 -5.60
CA PRO A 98 8.71 0.68 -5.39
C PRO A 98 9.51 1.22 -6.60
N GLU A 99 10.23 0.37 -7.32
CA GLU A 99 11.01 0.72 -8.51
C GLU A 99 10.17 1.23 -9.69
N ASP A 100 8.88 0.89 -9.76
CA ASP A 100 7.99 1.39 -10.81
C ASP A 100 7.81 2.91 -10.74
N TYR A 101 8.13 3.54 -9.61
CA TYR A 101 8.08 4.99 -9.42
C TYR A 101 9.41 5.68 -9.75
N ALA A 102 10.46 4.94 -10.10
CA ALA A 102 11.78 5.50 -10.39
C ALA A 102 11.75 6.52 -11.55
N PHE A 103 10.82 6.38 -12.51
CA PHE A 103 10.67 7.32 -13.62
C PHE A 103 10.27 8.74 -13.19
N LEU A 104 9.68 8.91 -12.00
CA LEU A 104 9.34 10.24 -11.45
C LEU A 104 10.58 11.02 -11.05
N ALA A 105 11.71 10.35 -10.78
CA ALA A 105 12.95 10.94 -10.28
C ALA A 105 12.74 11.81 -9.02
N TRP A 106 11.71 11.50 -8.23
CA TRP A 106 11.43 12.19 -6.97
C TRP A 106 12.12 11.48 -5.80
N PRO A 107 12.52 12.20 -4.75
CA PRO A 107 13.04 11.58 -3.54
C PRO A 107 12.01 10.61 -2.96
N MET A 108 12.43 9.37 -2.74
CA MET A 108 11.64 8.34 -2.08
C MET A 108 12.34 7.93 -0.78
N THR A 109 11.58 7.79 0.30
CA THR A 109 12.07 7.30 1.59
C THR A 109 11.24 6.10 2.00
N ALA A 110 11.90 5.10 2.58
CA ALA A 110 11.22 3.97 3.18
C ALA A 110 10.75 4.30 4.59
N ASP A 111 9.71 3.60 5.05
CA ASP A 111 9.21 3.72 6.41
C ASP A 111 10.28 3.30 7.42
N ARG A 112 10.42 4.11 8.49
CA ARG A 112 11.33 3.79 9.60
C ARG A 112 10.67 2.89 10.64
N PHE A 113 9.33 2.92 10.71
CA PHE A 113 8.48 2.11 11.56
C PHE A 113 7.58 1.24 10.67
N PRO A 114 8.07 0.07 10.22
CA PRO A 114 7.32 -0.77 9.28
C PRO A 114 6.03 -1.31 9.92
N TYR A 115 5.00 -1.54 9.11
CA TYR A 115 3.69 -2.08 9.53
C TYR A 115 2.80 -1.14 10.35
N CYS A 116 3.18 0.14 10.48
CA CYS A 116 2.38 1.15 11.20
C CYS A 116 1.52 2.03 10.26
N GLY A 117 1.32 1.59 9.02
CA GLY A 117 0.40 2.22 8.07
C GLY A 117 0.83 3.64 7.63
N PRO A 118 -0.11 4.47 7.13
CA PRO A 118 0.23 5.75 6.52
C PRO A 118 0.97 6.73 7.43
N LEU A 119 0.78 6.62 8.75
CA LEU A 119 1.45 7.47 9.73
C LEU A 119 2.98 7.24 9.73
N ALA A 120 3.43 6.01 9.46
CA ALA A 120 4.85 5.68 9.33
C ALA A 120 5.49 6.37 8.11
N GLY A 121 4.76 6.43 7.00
CA GLY A 121 5.19 7.14 5.80
C GLY A 121 5.25 8.65 6.00
N ILE A 122 4.27 9.22 6.71
CA ILE A 122 4.28 10.65 7.10
C ILE A 122 5.50 10.95 7.98
N HIS A 123 5.77 10.11 8.99
CA HIS A 123 6.96 10.23 9.84
C HIS A 123 8.24 10.20 9.01
N ALA A 124 8.39 9.20 8.15
CA ALA A 124 9.58 9.02 7.33
C ALA A 124 9.82 10.24 6.43
N ALA A 125 8.77 10.77 5.81
CA ALA A 125 8.85 11.97 4.99
C ALA A 125 9.25 13.21 5.82
N LEU A 126 8.57 13.49 6.93
CA LEU A 126 8.87 14.65 7.79
C LEU A 126 10.29 14.61 8.40
N ALA A 127 10.83 13.41 8.61
CA ALA A 127 12.19 13.23 9.12
C ALA A 127 13.29 13.62 8.11
N VAL A 128 13.00 13.56 6.81
CA VAL A 128 14.02 13.78 5.75
C VAL A 128 13.87 15.10 5.00
N ILE A 129 12.67 15.70 4.96
CA ILE A 129 12.48 17.00 4.32
C ILE A 129 13.20 18.11 5.09
N SER A 130 13.68 19.12 4.36
CA SER A 130 14.27 20.31 4.97
C SER A 130 13.24 21.40 5.28
N GLN A 131 12.09 21.37 4.60
CA GLN A 131 10.98 22.31 4.78
C GLN A 131 10.35 22.14 6.16
N PRO A 132 9.79 23.21 6.76
CA PRO A 132 9.19 23.13 8.10
C PRO A 132 7.93 22.28 8.15
N ALA A 133 7.26 22.06 7.02
CA ALA A 133 6.03 21.30 6.90
C ALA A 133 5.88 20.71 5.50
N ALA A 134 5.00 19.72 5.35
CA ALA A 134 4.61 19.14 4.09
C ALA A 134 3.09 18.98 3.99
N PHE A 135 2.55 19.19 2.78
CA PHE A 135 1.23 18.68 2.44
C PHE A 135 1.34 17.20 2.09
N VAL A 136 0.48 16.38 2.67
CA VAL A 136 0.41 14.93 2.52
C VAL A 136 -0.91 14.59 1.85
N CYS A 137 -0.84 13.75 0.82
CA CYS A 137 -2.00 13.13 0.20
C CYS A 137 -1.80 11.64 -0.07
N ALA A 138 -2.89 10.87 -0.13
CA ALA A 138 -2.83 9.50 -0.61
C ALA A 138 -2.51 9.46 -2.10
N CYS A 139 -1.78 8.44 -2.57
CA CYS A 139 -1.36 8.32 -3.97
C CYS A 139 -2.52 8.14 -4.97
N ASP A 140 -3.68 7.72 -4.47
CA ASP A 140 -4.93 7.54 -5.23
C ASP A 140 -5.90 8.72 -5.09
N THR A 141 -5.52 9.81 -4.40
CA THR A 141 -6.36 11.00 -4.23
C THR A 141 -6.66 11.63 -5.59
N PRO A 142 -7.90 11.57 -6.11
CA PRO A 142 -8.22 12.20 -7.38
C PRO A 142 -8.33 13.73 -7.19
N LEU A 143 -7.90 14.48 -8.20
CA LEU A 143 -8.19 15.92 -8.32
C LEU A 143 -7.75 16.77 -7.11
N VAL A 144 -6.47 16.68 -6.72
CA VAL A 144 -5.88 17.55 -5.70
C VAL A 144 -6.00 19.02 -6.13
N GLU A 145 -6.85 19.79 -5.45
CA GLU A 145 -7.16 21.19 -5.78
C GLU A 145 -6.12 22.15 -5.18
N PRO A 146 -5.31 22.85 -6.00
CA PRO A 146 -4.24 23.70 -5.50
C PRO A 146 -4.71 24.85 -4.60
N ALA A 147 -5.92 25.38 -4.82
CA ALA A 147 -6.47 26.43 -3.97
C ALA A 147 -6.74 25.92 -2.54
N LEU A 148 -7.25 24.69 -2.40
CA LEU A 148 -7.48 24.07 -1.10
C LEU A 148 -6.15 23.74 -0.41
N VAL A 149 -5.16 23.22 -1.13
CA VAL A 149 -3.82 22.96 -0.57
C VAL A 149 -3.21 24.25 -0.02
N ARG A 150 -3.26 25.34 -0.79
CA ARG A 150 -2.77 26.66 -0.35
C ARG A 150 -3.53 27.17 0.88
N PHE A 151 -4.85 26.98 0.91
CA PHE A 151 -5.67 27.35 2.05
C PHE A 151 -5.23 26.58 3.31
N LEU A 152 -5.06 25.26 3.25
CA LEU A 152 -4.60 24.44 4.37
C LEU A 152 -3.21 24.86 4.85
N CYS A 153 -2.26 25.09 3.92
CA CYS A 153 -0.92 25.57 4.27
C CYS A 153 -0.98 26.93 4.99
N ALA A 154 -1.88 27.83 4.59
CA ALA A 154 -2.05 29.12 5.23
C ALA A 154 -2.65 29.03 6.64
N GLN A 155 -3.37 27.95 6.97
CA GLN A 155 -3.92 27.72 8.31
C GLN A 155 -2.89 27.12 9.28
N LEU A 156 -1.70 26.68 8.80
CA LEU A 156 -0.75 25.97 9.65
C LEU A 156 -0.33 26.81 10.86
N ALA A 157 0.08 28.07 10.66
CA ALA A 157 0.54 28.95 11.73
C ALA A 157 1.49 28.21 12.71
N ASP A 158 1.18 28.21 14.01
CA ASP A 158 1.93 27.50 15.06
C ASP A 158 1.36 26.09 15.36
N ASN A 159 0.41 25.60 14.55
CA ASN A 159 -0.18 24.27 14.71
C ASN A 159 0.74 23.18 14.15
N GLU A 160 0.62 21.97 14.69
CA GLU A 160 1.39 20.81 14.26
C GLU A 160 0.77 20.12 13.04
N VAL A 161 -0.56 20.13 12.93
CA VAL A 161 -1.31 19.48 11.84
C VAL A 161 -2.53 20.32 11.48
N VAL A 162 -2.79 20.48 10.19
CA VAL A 162 -4.02 21.05 9.64
C VAL A 162 -4.64 20.06 8.68
N LEU A 163 -5.90 19.68 8.90
CA LEU A 163 -6.63 18.76 8.04
C LEU A 163 -8.09 19.18 7.87
N PRO A 164 -8.74 18.80 6.75
CA PRO A 164 -10.18 18.91 6.59
C PRO A 164 -10.91 17.99 7.59
N TRP A 165 -11.97 18.52 8.20
CA TRP A 165 -12.91 17.72 8.98
C TRP A 165 -14.22 17.62 8.21
N LEU A 166 -14.55 16.42 7.75
CA LEU A 166 -15.77 16.12 7.00
C LEU A 166 -16.84 15.54 7.94
N ALA A 167 -18.06 15.35 7.42
CA ALA A 167 -19.17 14.79 8.19
C ALA A 167 -18.89 13.36 8.71
N ASN A 168 -18.04 12.62 8.02
CA ASN A 168 -17.59 11.26 8.35
C ASN A 168 -16.29 11.23 9.18
N GLY A 169 -15.68 12.38 9.48
CA GLY A 169 -14.47 12.46 10.29
C GLY A 169 -13.31 13.23 9.64
N PRO A 170 -12.11 13.17 10.24
CA PRO A 170 -10.93 13.83 9.72
C PRO A 170 -10.37 13.13 8.47
N GLU A 171 -9.78 13.90 7.57
CA GLU A 171 -9.05 13.40 6.38
C GLU A 171 -7.53 13.57 6.55
N PRO A 172 -6.84 12.64 7.26
CA PRO A 172 -5.41 12.77 7.56
C PRO A 172 -4.52 12.61 6.31
N LEU A 173 -5.05 12.05 5.23
CA LEU A 173 -4.36 11.91 3.94
C LEU A 173 -4.79 12.98 2.93
N TYR A 174 -5.19 14.16 3.44
CA TYR A 174 -5.31 15.40 2.68
C TYR A 174 -4.98 16.57 3.63
N ALA A 175 -3.77 16.58 4.17
CA ALA A 175 -3.45 17.38 5.34
C ALA A 175 -2.05 17.99 5.28
N VAL A 176 -1.82 19.07 6.03
CA VAL A 176 -0.51 19.69 6.20
C VAL A 176 0.04 19.27 7.56
N TYR A 177 1.22 18.68 7.57
CA TYR A 177 1.93 18.28 8.76
C TYR A 177 3.20 19.12 8.93
N SER A 178 3.34 19.75 10.10
CA SER A 178 4.58 20.37 10.54
C SER A 178 5.57 19.31 11.00
N ARG A 179 6.87 19.56 10.80
CA ARG A 179 7.94 18.75 11.41
C ARG A 179 7.89 18.78 12.94
N ALA A 180 7.29 19.82 13.53
CA ALA A 180 7.06 19.87 14.97
C ALA A 180 6.18 18.71 15.47
N ALA A 181 5.34 18.11 14.60
CA ALA A 181 4.53 16.95 14.92
C ALA A 181 5.33 15.65 15.12
N LEU A 182 6.60 15.60 14.73
CA LEU A 182 7.41 14.36 14.76
C LEU A 182 7.39 13.64 16.12
N PRO A 183 7.58 14.30 17.29
CA PRO A 183 7.54 13.62 18.58
C PRO A 183 6.17 13.00 18.90
N ALA A 184 5.08 13.70 18.54
CA ALA A 184 3.72 13.19 18.75
C ALA A 184 3.42 12.01 17.82
N ILE A 185 3.90 12.07 16.57
CA ILE A 185 3.79 10.99 15.60
C ILE A 185 4.58 9.76 16.07
N GLU A 186 5.84 9.93 16.48
CA GLU A 186 6.69 8.85 16.99
C GLU A 186 6.07 8.16 18.22
N ALA A 187 5.40 8.91 19.09
CA ALA A 187 4.72 8.34 20.26
C ALA A 187 3.47 7.50 19.91
N ALA A 188 2.94 7.64 18.68
CA ALA A 188 1.74 6.96 18.20
C ALA A 188 2.04 5.79 17.24
N LEU A 189 3.31 5.58 16.87
CA LEU A 189 3.80 4.48 16.02
C LEU A 189 4.26 3.28 16.86
#